data_AF-A0A7V9U238-F1
#
_entry.id   AF-A0A7V9U238-F1
#
_cell.length_a   1.000
_cell.length_b   1.000
_cell.length_c   1.000
_cell.angle_alpha   90.00
_cell.angle_beta   90.00
_cell.angle_gamma   90.00
#
_symmetry.space_group_name_H-M   'P 1'
#
loop_
_entity.id
_entity.type
_entity.pdbx_description
1 polymer ?
#
loop_
_entity_poly.entity_id
_entity_poly.type
_entity_poly.pdbx_seq_one_letter_code
_entity_poly.pdbx_strand_id
1 'polypeptide(L)'
;MSAFVNPTLTEPVEVACPCPPHANGNPRHEQDTILIRSRLHYGDLQAISRAGSMFGVWDSESATLKLMELGIVSWTFTDDDGQPVEVQPAMIRLLDPSVAEPIQVALDERFQEAMKRKQLPNGSGGRSAQSSPATIPENRASRRSKKPSTPKSS
;
A
#
# COMPACT_ATOMS: atom_id res chain seq x y z
N MET A 1 24.74 1.13 0.74
CA MET A 1 23.66 1.62 1.62
C MET A 1 22.64 0.51 1.76
N SER A 2 22.41 0.04 2.98
CA SER A 2 21.46 -1.03 3.28
C SER A 2 20.05 -0.62 2.80
N ALA A 3 19.45 -1.42 1.92
CA ALA A 3 18.07 -1.23 1.45
C ALA A 3 17.02 -1.66 2.51
N PHE A 4 17.47 -2.07 3.70
CA PHE A 4 16.59 -2.51 4.77
C PHE A 4 15.95 -1.29 5.44
N VAL A 5 14.64 -1.16 5.25
CA VAL A 5 13.79 -0.21 5.97
C VAL A 5 13.78 -0.60 7.45
N ASN A 6 13.97 0.37 8.34
CA ASN A 6 13.75 0.12 9.76
C ASN A 6 12.23 -0.01 10.01
N PRO A 7 11.72 -1.20 10.36
CA PRO A 7 10.28 -1.42 10.54
C PRO A 7 9.73 -0.76 11.80
N THR A 8 10.59 -0.28 12.71
CA THR A 8 10.19 0.34 13.97
C THR A 8 10.14 1.86 13.90
N LEU A 9 10.40 2.45 12.72
CA LEU A 9 10.33 3.91 12.58
C LEU A 9 8.87 4.34 12.52
N THR A 10 8.46 5.14 13.51
CA THR A 10 7.10 5.64 13.66
C THR A 10 7.06 7.16 13.69
N GLU A 11 5.96 7.72 13.18
CA GLU A 11 5.65 9.14 13.22
C GLU A 11 4.35 9.36 14.01
N PRO A 12 4.28 10.38 14.87
CA PRO A 12 3.04 10.76 15.54
C PRO A 12 2.12 11.50 14.57
N VAL A 13 0.83 11.18 14.64
CA VAL A 13 -0.27 11.92 14.04
C VAL A 13 -1.12 12.45 15.19
N GLU A 14 -1.17 13.77 15.32
CA GLU A 14 -2.03 14.44 16.30
C GLU A 14 -3.46 14.49 15.79
N VAL A 15 -4.40 14.07 16.62
CA VAL A 15 -5.84 14.12 16.34
C VAL A 15 -6.56 14.87 17.45
N ALA A 16 -7.58 15.63 17.09
CA ALA A 16 -8.38 16.36 18.05
C ALA A 16 -9.06 15.37 19.02
N CYS A 17 -9.02 15.69 20.31
CA CYS A 17 -9.72 14.92 21.33
C CYS A 17 -11.24 15.00 21.09
N PRO A 18 -11.93 13.87 20.82
CA PRO A 18 -13.38 13.86 20.63
C PRO A 18 -14.15 13.88 21.96
N CYS A 19 -13.47 13.84 23.11
CA CYS A 19 -14.12 13.70 24.40
C CYS A 19 -14.86 15.00 24.80
N PRO A 20 -16.06 14.88 25.40
CA PRO A 20 -16.73 16.04 25.98
C PRO A 20 -15.87 16.66 27.10
N PRO A 21 -15.96 17.98 27.30
CA PRO A 21 -15.25 18.64 28.39
C PRO A 21 -15.72 18.10 29.75
N HIS A 22 -14.88 18.26 30.77
CA HIS A 22 -15.26 17.97 32.15
C HIS A 22 -16.46 18.81 32.59
N ALA A 23 -17.16 18.39 33.65
CA ALA A 23 -18.30 19.12 34.21
C ALA A 23 -17.97 20.57 34.64
N ASN A 24 -16.68 20.89 34.84
CA ASN A 24 -16.18 22.23 35.14
C ASN A 24 -15.86 23.07 33.89
N GLY A 25 -16.08 22.55 32.68
CA GLY A 25 -15.84 23.23 31.41
C GLY A 25 -14.41 23.11 30.87
N ASN A 26 -13.48 22.49 31.60
CA ASN A 26 -12.11 22.30 31.10
C ASN A 26 -12.05 21.14 30.09
N PRO A 27 -11.19 21.23 29.05
CA PRO A 27 -10.92 20.11 28.16
C PRO A 27 -10.34 18.94 28.96
N ARG A 28 -10.70 17.70 28.59
CA ARG A 28 -10.17 16.49 29.23
C ARG A 28 -8.68 16.31 29.00
N HIS A 29 -8.30 16.43 27.73
CA HIS A 29 -6.93 16.48 27.27
C HIS A 29 -6.90 17.28 25.96
N GLU A 30 -5.74 17.85 25.64
CA GLU A 30 -5.65 18.75 24.47
C GLU A 30 -5.74 17.96 23.16
N GLN A 31 -5.09 16.80 23.07
CA GLN A 31 -4.93 16.04 21.83
C GLN A 31 -4.69 14.56 22.10
N ASP A 32 -5.12 13.69 21.20
CA ASP A 32 -4.71 12.29 21.16
C ASP A 32 -3.60 12.11 20.11
N THR A 33 -2.71 11.14 20.32
CA THR A 33 -1.61 10.84 19.41
C THR A 33 -1.72 9.42 18.87
N ILE A 34 -1.51 9.26 17.57
CA ILE A 34 -1.50 7.95 16.92
C ILE A 34 -0.12 7.75 16.30
N LEU A 35 0.53 6.63 16.62
CA LEU A 35 1.81 6.31 16.01
C LEU A 35 1.57 5.51 14.74
N ILE A 36 1.93 6.08 13.59
CA ILE A 36 1.90 5.41 12.31
C ILE A 36 3.29 5.00 11.86
N ARG A 37 3.40 3.99 11.00
CA ARG A 37 4.66 3.59 10.39
C ARG A 37 5.11 4.65 9.38
N SER A 38 6.35 5.13 9.54
CA SER A 38 6.98 6.03 8.57
C SER A 38 7.19 5.37 7.19
N ARG A 39 7.25 4.03 7.14
CA ARG A 39 7.47 3.28 5.90
C ARG A 39 6.68 1.98 5.89
N LEU A 40 5.97 1.73 4.79
CA LEU A 40 5.31 0.46 4.51
C LEU A 40 6.25 -0.47 3.73
N HIS A 41 6.23 -1.75 4.07
CA HIS A 41 7.01 -2.75 3.34
C HIS A 41 6.27 -3.26 2.11
N TYR A 42 7.01 -3.93 1.23
CA TYR A 42 6.43 -4.54 0.04
C TYR A 42 5.29 -5.53 0.35
N GLY A 43 5.42 -6.31 1.43
CA GLY A 43 4.36 -7.21 1.89
C GLY A 43 3.09 -6.46 2.31
N ASP A 44 3.24 -5.32 2.99
CA ASP A 44 2.12 -4.47 3.40
C ASP A 44 1.40 -3.90 2.18
N LEU A 45 2.16 -3.38 1.19
CA LEU A 45 1.60 -2.86 -0.06
C LEU A 45 0.81 -3.93 -0.84
N GLN A 46 1.33 -5.17 -0.89
CA GLN A 46 0.60 -6.27 -1.52
C GLN A 46 -0.67 -6.63 -0.76
N ALA A 47 -0.64 -6.64 0.57
CA ALA A 47 -1.81 -6.92 1.39
C ALA A 47 -2.90 -5.87 1.20
N ILE A 48 -2.53 -4.58 1.18
CA ILE A 48 -3.45 -3.46 0.93
C ILE A 48 -4.06 -3.55 -0.48
N SER A 49 -3.23 -3.76 -1.50
CA SER A 49 -3.70 -3.89 -2.89
C SER A 49 -4.60 -5.10 -3.10
N ARG A 50 -4.36 -6.22 -2.40
CA ARG A 50 -5.23 -7.40 -2.45
C ARG A 50 -6.55 -7.15 -1.73
N ALA A 51 -6.53 -6.48 -0.59
CA ALA A 51 -7.75 -6.10 0.13
C ALA A 51 -8.63 -5.18 -0.72
N GLY A 52 -8.03 -4.24 -1.45
CA GLY A 52 -8.75 -3.37 -2.39
C GLY A 52 -9.22 -4.06 -3.67
N SER A 53 -8.69 -5.22 -4.05
CA SER A 53 -9.04 -5.90 -5.31
C SER A 53 -9.88 -7.15 -5.05
N MET A 54 -11.11 -6.95 -4.58
CA MET A 54 -12.03 -8.06 -4.36
C MET A 54 -12.81 -8.36 -5.66
N PHE A 55 -12.69 -9.59 -6.17
CA PHE A 55 -13.35 -10.05 -7.41
C PHE A 55 -13.03 -9.21 -8.66
N GLY A 56 -11.86 -8.58 -8.72
CA GLY A 56 -11.45 -7.75 -9.87
C GLY A 56 -12.07 -6.35 -9.89
N VAL A 57 -12.85 -5.97 -8.88
CA VAL A 57 -13.35 -4.62 -8.65
C VAL A 57 -12.50 -3.95 -7.58
N TRP A 58 -12.21 -2.66 -7.74
CA TRP A 58 -11.50 -1.89 -6.71
C TRP A 58 -12.48 -1.40 -5.65
N ASP A 59 -12.30 -1.88 -4.42
CA ASP A 59 -12.99 -1.43 -3.22
C ASP A 59 -12.06 -0.54 -2.39
N SER A 60 -12.33 0.77 -2.41
CA SER A 60 -11.57 1.76 -1.65
C SER A 60 -11.71 1.57 -0.15
N GLU A 61 -12.87 1.14 0.35
CA GLU A 61 -13.10 0.98 1.78
C GLU A 61 -12.23 -0.14 2.35
N SER A 62 -12.24 -1.30 1.69
CA SER A 62 -11.39 -2.44 2.10
C SER A 62 -9.89 -2.12 2.00
N ALA A 63 -9.48 -1.35 0.99
CA ALA A 63 -8.09 -0.89 0.87
C ALA A 63 -7.70 0.05 2.03
N THR A 64 -8.54 1.06 2.32
CA THR A 64 -8.30 2.02 3.40
C THR A 64 -8.27 1.34 4.76
N LEU A 65 -9.21 0.43 5.05
CA LEU A 65 -9.20 -0.32 6.30
C LEU A 65 -7.93 -1.14 6.47
N LYS A 66 -7.48 -1.80 5.40
CA LYS A 66 -6.23 -2.59 5.46
C LYS A 66 -5.01 -1.70 5.62
N LEU A 67 -5.03 -0.50 5.03
CA LEU A 67 -3.98 0.50 5.21
C LEU A 67 -3.91 0.99 6.66
N MET A 68 -5.06 1.28 7.29
CA MET A 68 -5.10 1.67 8.71
C MET A 68 -4.64 0.53 9.63
N GLU A 69 -5.08 -0.70 9.38
CA GLU A 69 -4.69 -1.88 10.17
C GLU A 69 -3.17 -2.13 10.15
N LEU A 70 -2.52 -1.97 8.99
CA LEU A 70 -1.09 -2.26 8.85
C LEU A 70 -0.20 -1.03 9.08
N GLY A 71 -0.75 0.16 8.86
CA GLY A 71 -0.04 1.42 8.96
C GLY A 71 0.04 1.95 10.39
N ILE A 72 -0.92 1.62 11.26
CA ILE A 72 -0.95 2.09 12.64
C ILE A 72 -0.21 1.10 13.54
N VAL A 73 0.67 1.63 14.39
CA VAL A 73 1.46 0.85 15.35
C VAL A 73 0.84 0.87 16.73
N SER A 74 0.38 2.03 17.18
CA SER A 74 -0.28 2.18 18.47
C SER A 74 -1.22 3.38 18.50
N TRP A 75 -2.23 3.26 19.35
CA TRP A 75 -3.21 4.30 19.65
C TRP A 75 -2.97 4.79 21.09
N THR A 76 -3.12 6.09 21.34
CA THR A 76 -3.04 6.64 22.71
C THR A 76 -4.38 7.19 23.20
N PHE A 77 -5.50 6.72 22.63
CA PHE A 77 -6.81 7.15 23.09
C PHE A 77 -7.02 6.80 24.55
N THR A 78 -7.64 7.72 25.27
CA THR A 78 -8.02 7.52 26.67
C THR A 78 -9.53 7.67 26.84
N ASP A 79 -10.10 6.89 27.75
CA ASP A 79 -11.51 6.97 28.10
C ASP A 79 -11.78 8.06 29.14
N ASP A 80 -13.03 8.08 29.61
CA ASP A 80 -13.55 9.01 30.59
C ASP A 80 -12.82 8.99 31.95
N ASP A 81 -12.21 7.85 32.28
CA ASP A 81 -11.48 7.58 33.51
C ASP A 81 -9.95 7.70 33.31
N GLY A 82 -9.53 8.18 32.13
CA GLY A 82 -8.12 8.33 31.75
C GLY A 82 -7.41 7.00 31.49
N GLN A 83 -8.16 5.91 31.30
CA GLN A 83 -7.60 4.61 30.96
C GLN A 83 -7.36 4.50 29.45
N PRO A 84 -6.28 3.83 29.02
CA PRO A 84 -6.01 3.63 27.60
C PRO A 84 -7.09 2.74 26.97
N VAL A 85 -7.64 3.20 25.85
CA VAL A 85 -8.63 2.46 25.06
C VAL A 85 -7.92 1.59 24.02
N GLU A 86 -8.17 0.29 24.07
CA GLU A 86 -7.73 -0.61 23.02
C GLU A 86 -8.61 -0.47 21.78
N VAL A 87 -8.02 -0.04 20.66
CA VAL A 87 -8.73 0.12 19.39
C VAL A 87 -8.68 -1.19 18.61
N GLN A 88 -9.83 -1.84 18.50
CA GLN A 88 -9.97 -3.03 17.67
C GLN A 88 -10.23 -2.67 16.19
N PRO A 89 -9.93 -3.57 15.23
CA PRO A 89 -10.20 -3.31 13.80
C PRO A 89 -11.66 -2.95 13.48
N ALA A 90 -12.61 -3.50 14.23
CA ALA A 90 -14.03 -3.17 14.08
C ALA A 90 -14.33 -1.71 14.49
N MET A 91 -13.59 -1.17 15.46
CA MET A 91 -13.74 0.21 15.93
C MET A 91 -13.18 1.23 14.93
N ILE A 92 -12.20 0.85 14.11
CA ILE A 92 -11.65 1.72 13.05
C ILE A 92 -12.74 2.20 12.09
N ARG A 93 -13.72 1.35 11.78
CA ARG A 93 -14.88 1.68 10.94
C ARG A 93 -15.85 2.68 11.58
N LEU A 94 -15.79 2.81 12.91
CA LEU A 94 -16.68 3.65 13.71
C LEU A 94 -16.01 4.96 14.14
N LEU A 95 -14.77 5.20 13.70
CA LEU A 95 -14.08 6.46 13.99
C LEU A 95 -14.85 7.62 13.37
N ASP A 96 -14.98 8.69 14.14
CA ASP A 96 -15.53 9.95 13.65
C ASP A 96 -14.65 10.47 12.49
N PRO A 97 -15.23 11.04 11.42
CA PRO A 97 -14.46 11.60 10.31
C PRO A 97 -13.38 12.59 10.74
N SER A 98 -13.63 13.40 11.78
CA SER A 98 -12.65 14.35 12.32
C SER A 98 -11.37 13.70 12.88
N VAL A 99 -11.47 12.44 13.30
CA VAL A 99 -10.34 11.63 13.78
C VAL A 99 -9.79 10.76 12.65
N ALA A 100 -10.66 10.19 11.82
CA ALA A 100 -10.27 9.28 10.73
C ALA A 100 -9.52 9.98 9.60
N GLU A 101 -9.94 11.19 9.20
CA GLU A 101 -9.36 11.91 8.06
C GLU A 101 -7.87 12.24 8.24
N PRO A 102 -7.41 12.84 9.36
CA PRO A 102 -5.98 13.13 9.55
C PRO A 102 -5.11 11.88 9.50
N ILE A 103 -5.60 10.76 10.06
CA ILE A 103 -4.91 9.47 10.03
C ILE A 103 -4.82 8.96 8.60
N GLN A 104 -5.93 8.99 7.86
CA GLN A 104 -5.99 8.50 6.50
C GLN A 104 -5.06 9.31 5.58
N VAL A 105 -5.08 10.64 5.68
CA VAL A 105 -4.18 11.51 4.90
C VAL A 105 -2.71 11.16 5.18
N ALA A 106 -2.33 11.06 6.45
CA ALA A 106 -0.96 10.73 6.83
C ALA A 106 -0.53 9.34 6.32
N LEU A 107 -1.41 8.33 6.38
CA LEU A 107 -1.13 6.99 5.88
C LEU A 107 -1.09 6.91 4.34
N ASP A 108 -1.98 7.63 3.66
CA ASP A 108 -2.02 7.69 2.19
C ASP A 108 -0.73 8.31 1.64
N GLU A 109 -0.19 9.35 2.28
CA GLU A 109 1.12 9.91 1.93
C GLU A 109 2.23 8.84 1.98
N ARG A 110 2.27 8.04 3.05
CA ARG A 110 3.27 6.97 3.19
C ARG A 110 3.06 5.84 2.19
N PHE A 111 1.81 5.51 1.89
CA PHE A 111 1.47 4.55 0.86
C PHE A 111 1.94 5.01 -0.53
N GLN A 112 1.68 6.28 -0.89
CA GLN A 112 2.12 6.87 -2.15
C GLN A 112 3.65 6.96 -2.24
N GLU A 113 4.33 7.36 -1.18
CA GLU A 113 5.81 7.34 -1.11
C GLU A 113 6.37 5.93 -1.35
N ALA A 114 5.81 4.93 -0.68
CA ALA A 114 6.25 3.54 -0.81
C ALA A 114 6.00 2.99 -2.22
N MET A 115 4.87 3.33 -2.84
CA MET A 115 4.56 2.99 -4.23
C MET A 115 5.51 3.66 -5.23
N LYS A 116 5.85 4.95 -5.04
CA LYS A 116 6.85 5.66 -5.85
C LYS A 116 8.24 5.02 -5.73
N ARG A 117 8.65 4.65 -4.51
CA ARG A 117 9.94 3.96 -4.28
C ARG A 117 9.99 2.58 -4.95
N LYS A 118 8.89 1.84 -4.97
CA LYS A 118 8.78 0.58 -5.73
C LYS A 118 8.92 0.79 -7.24
N GLN A 119 8.48 1.94 -7.76
CA GLN A 119 8.56 2.26 -9.18
C GLN A 119 9.95 2.75 -9.63
N LEU A 120 10.85 3.14 -8.73
CA LEU A 120 12.22 3.51 -9.10
C LEU A 120 12.97 2.26 -9.57
N PRO A 121 13.20 2.12 -10.89
CA PRO A 121 14.02 1.04 -11.40
C PRO A 121 15.47 1.43 -11.16
N ASN A 122 16.35 0.44 -11.15
CA ASN A 122 17.77 0.65 -11.45
C ASN A 122 17.94 1.72 -12.55
N GLY A 123 18.94 2.58 -12.39
CA GLY A 123 19.30 3.58 -13.38
C GLY A 123 19.28 2.97 -14.79
N SER A 124 18.73 3.72 -15.74
CA SER A 124 18.76 3.45 -17.17
C SER A 124 20.18 3.64 -17.73
N GLY A 125 21.13 2.90 -17.17
CA GLY A 125 22.38 2.50 -17.78
C GLY A 125 22.24 1.06 -18.27
N GLY A 126 21.46 0.86 -19.33
CA GLY A 126 21.22 -0.44 -19.93
C GLY A 126 20.76 -0.24 -21.36
N ARG A 127 21.72 -0.16 -22.28
CA ARG A 127 21.50 -0.04 -23.72
C ARG A 127 20.57 -1.15 -24.21
N SER A 128 19.39 -0.78 -24.69
CA SER A 128 18.63 -1.58 -25.65
C SER A 128 17.86 -0.65 -26.58
N ALA A 129 18.60 0.25 -27.22
CA ALA A 129 18.27 0.72 -28.55
C ALA A 129 18.99 -0.20 -29.55
N GLN A 130 18.49 -1.43 -29.72
CA GLN A 130 18.67 -2.12 -30.99
C GLN A 130 17.54 -1.65 -31.88
N SER A 131 17.79 -0.50 -32.51
CA SER A 131 17.04 -0.03 -33.64
C SER A 131 16.98 -1.15 -34.68
N SER A 132 15.77 -1.56 -35.04
CA SER A 132 15.50 -2.27 -36.28
C SER A 132 16.12 -1.50 -37.45
N PRO A 133 16.94 -2.12 -38.31
CA PRO A 133 17.04 -1.70 -39.69
C PRO A 133 16.06 -2.56 -40.50
N ALA A 134 14.92 -1.98 -40.86
CA ALA A 134 14.24 -2.42 -42.06
C ALA A 134 15.12 -2.07 -43.26
N THR A 135 15.44 -3.03 -44.13
CA THR A 135 15.28 -2.99 -45.60
C THR A 135 15.96 -4.23 -46.22
N ILE A 136 15.18 -4.96 -47.03
CA ILE A 136 15.54 -6.15 -47.84
C ILE A 136 16.36 -5.69 -49.07
N PRO A 137 17.19 -6.53 -49.74
CA PRO A 137 16.66 -7.29 -50.87
C PRO A 137 17.24 -8.71 -51.05
N GLU A 138 16.40 -9.55 -51.67
CA GLU A 138 16.72 -10.64 -52.61
C GLU A 138 17.94 -11.56 -52.35
N ASN A 139 17.68 -12.83 -52.03
CA ASN A 139 17.98 -13.89 -53.00
C ASN A 139 17.41 -15.26 -52.62
N ARG A 140 16.90 -15.93 -53.66
CA ARG A 140 16.96 -17.38 -53.87
C ARG A 140 15.99 -18.29 -53.09
N ALA A 141 14.78 -18.33 -53.63
CA ALA A 141 14.18 -19.51 -54.24
C ALA A 141 14.51 -20.92 -53.68
N SER A 142 13.41 -21.62 -53.38
CA SER A 142 13.21 -23.06 -53.54
C SER A 142 13.85 -23.99 -52.52
N ARG A 143 13.02 -24.46 -51.57
CA ARG A 143 12.86 -25.92 -51.37
C ARG A 143 11.46 -26.27 -50.84
N ARG A 144 10.67 -26.65 -51.83
CA ARG A 144 9.37 -27.30 -51.85
C ARG A 144 9.31 -28.52 -50.91
N SER A 145 8.28 -28.52 -50.05
CA SER A 145 7.45 -29.63 -49.60
C SER A 145 7.91 -31.08 -49.84
N LYS A 146 7.91 -31.90 -48.77
CA LYS A 146 7.04 -33.10 -48.62
C LYS A 146 7.28 -33.86 -47.30
N LYS A 147 6.33 -33.78 -46.36
CA LYS A 147 5.73 -34.96 -45.67
C LYS A 147 4.97 -35.78 -46.73
N PRO A 148 4.63 -37.08 -46.59
CA PRO A 148 4.39 -37.91 -45.39
C PRO A 148 5.15 -39.26 -45.45
N SER A 149 5.10 -40.20 -44.50
CA SER A 149 4.04 -41.22 -44.37
C SER A 149 4.29 -42.16 -43.16
N THR A 150 3.23 -42.49 -42.43
CA THR A 150 3.06 -43.74 -41.64
C THR A 150 2.75 -44.91 -42.59
N PRO A 151 3.04 -46.18 -42.21
CA PRO A 151 1.91 -47.04 -41.81
C PRO A 151 2.21 -48.21 -40.83
N LYS A 152 1.12 -48.61 -40.16
CA LYS A 152 0.65 -49.94 -39.70
C LYS A 152 1.62 -50.97 -39.10
N SER A 153 1.36 -51.25 -37.82
CA SER A 153 1.60 -52.56 -37.20
C SER A 153 0.53 -53.57 -37.66
N SER A 154 0.97 -54.81 -37.87
CA SER A 154 0.18 -56.04 -37.85
C SER A 154 0.85 -57.00 -36.89
#